data_AF-A0A920V0M1-F1
#
_entry.id   AF-A0A920V0M1-F1
#
_cell.length_a   1.000
_cell.length_b   1.000
_cell.length_c   1.000
_cell.angle_alpha   90.00
_cell.angle_beta   90.00
_cell.angle_gamma   90.00
#
_symmetry.space_group_name_H-M   'P 1'
#
loop_
_entity.id
_entity.type
_entity.pdbx_description
1 polymer ?
#
loop_
_entity_poly.entity_id
_entity_poly.type
_entity_poly.pdbx_seq_one_letter_code
_entity_poly.pdbx_strand_id
1 'polypeptide(L)'
;MEDSDHRQMQIKGRDVTEGMSRSIVIGSDEIYVAINDALQRIVRAIRETLENTPPELSADIFERGMVIAGGGALLREWIDG
;
A
#
# COMPACT_ATOMS: atom_id res chain seq x y z
N MET A 1 6.22 8.04 22.82
CA MET A 1 5.76 7.54 21.51
C MET A 1 4.32 7.97 21.43
N GLU A 2 4.10 9.13 20.83
CA GLU A 2 2.81 9.82 20.89
C GLU A 2 1.79 9.15 19.98
N ASP A 3 0.53 9.28 20.38
CA ASP A 3 -0.73 8.76 19.85
C ASP A 3 -1.07 9.19 18.40
N SER A 4 -0.07 9.46 17.55
CA SER A 4 -0.23 10.15 16.26
C SER A 4 -0.54 9.25 15.05
N ASP A 5 -0.47 7.92 15.18
CA ASP A 5 -0.58 7.00 14.04
C ASP A 5 -1.95 6.36 13.82
N HIS A 6 -2.85 6.41 14.82
CA HIS A 6 -4.21 5.89 14.66
C HIS A 6 -5.11 6.96 14.03
N ARG A 7 -5.16 6.99 12.69
CA ARG A 7 -6.07 7.87 11.95
C ARG A 7 -7.41 7.20 11.81
N GLN A 8 -8.47 7.97 12.00
CA GLN A 8 -9.84 7.52 11.76
C GLN A 8 -10.54 8.46 10.79
N MET A 9 -11.45 7.90 9.99
CA MET A 9 -12.29 8.69 9.10
C MET A 9 -13.70 8.12 9.04
N GLN A 10 -14.69 9.01 8.93
CA GLN A 10 -16.07 8.60 8.71
C GLN A 10 -16.32 8.38 7.22
N ILE A 11 -16.76 7.18 6.87
CA ILE A 11 -17.12 6.77 5.51
C ILE A 11 -18.64 6.58 5.45
N LYS A 12 -19.26 7.10 4.40
CA LYS A 12 -20.67 6.87 4.08
C LYS A 12 -20.78 5.85 2.96
N GLY A 13 -21.64 4.85 3.14
CA GLY A 13 -21.85 3.79 2.17
C GLY A 13 -23.25 3.20 2.25
N ARG A 14 -23.49 2.18 1.43
CA ARG A 14 -24.72 1.42 1.44
C ARG A 14 -24.52 0.13 2.23
N ASP A 15 -25.38 -0.09 3.20
CA ASP A 15 -25.46 -1.36 3.89
C ASP A 15 -25.96 -2.44 2.90
N VAL A 16 -25.19 -3.51 2.76
CA VAL A 16 -25.48 -4.59 1.80
C VAL A 16 -26.57 -5.55 2.28
N THR A 17 -26.85 -5.65 3.58
CA THR A 17 -27.93 -6.50 4.11
C THR A 17 -29.25 -5.76 4.16
N GLU A 18 -29.23 -4.49 4.59
CA GLU A 18 -30.45 -3.68 4.75
C GLU A 18 -30.74 -2.74 3.57
N GLY A 19 -29.77 -2.54 2.69
CA GLY A 19 -29.91 -1.71 1.48
C GLY A 19 -29.95 -0.20 1.73
N MET A 20 -29.89 0.26 2.99
CA MET A 20 -29.98 1.66 3.39
C MET A 20 -28.60 2.33 3.48
N SER A 21 -28.57 3.66 3.43
CA SER A 21 -27.32 4.41 3.62
C SER A 21 -26.90 4.41 5.09
N ARG A 22 -25.66 4.05 5.38
CA ARG A 22 -25.06 4.09 6.73
C ARG A 22 -23.71 4.77 6.71
N SER A 23 -23.31 5.30 7.86
CA SER A 23 -21.97 5.86 8.07
C SER A 23 -21.23 4.99 9.08
N ILE A 24 -19.99 4.63 8.78
CA ILE A 24 -19.10 3.92 9.69
C ILE A 24 -17.81 4.72 9.88
N VAL A 25 -17.16 4.57 11.03
CA VAL A 25 -15.82 5.10 11.26
C VAL A 25 -14.84 3.98 10.98
N ILE A 26 -13.84 4.25 10.13
CA ILE A 26 -12.79 3.29 9.77
C ILE A 26 -11.44 3.82 10.27
N GLY A 27 -10.64 2.93 10.84
CA GLY A 27 -9.27 3.18 11.29
C GLY A 27 -8.20 2.89 10.22
N SER A 28 -7.02 3.49 10.37
CA SER A 28 -5.87 3.26 9.49
C SER A 28 -5.35 1.82 9.54
N ASP A 29 -5.53 1.12 10.65
CA ASP A 29 -5.25 -0.29 10.83
C ASP A 29 -6.13 -1.18 9.93
N GLU A 30 -7.43 -0.89 9.84
CA GLU A 30 -8.35 -1.60 8.95
C GLU A 30 -7.99 -1.34 7.47
N ILE A 31 -7.63 -0.10 7.13
CA ILE A 31 -7.16 0.25 5.79
C ILE A 31 -5.87 -0.50 5.44
N TYR A 32 -4.91 -0.57 6.38
CA TYR A 32 -3.66 -1.29 6.19
C TYR A 32 -3.91 -2.76 5.84
N VAL A 33 -4.77 -3.43 6.61
CA VAL A 33 -5.14 -4.83 6.35
C VAL A 33 -5.81 -4.96 4.98
N ALA A 34 -6.73 -4.06 4.63
CA ALA A 34 -7.46 -4.09 3.37
C ALA A 34 -6.57 -3.95 2.13
N ILE A 35 -5.48 -3.15 2.22
CA ILE A 35 -4.58 -2.92 1.08
C ILE A 35 -3.38 -3.87 1.03
N ASN A 36 -3.04 -4.54 2.14
CA ASN A 36 -1.84 -5.38 2.26
C ASN A 36 -1.70 -6.39 1.12
N ASP A 37 -2.77 -7.09 0.75
CA ASP A 37 -2.72 -8.07 -0.34
C ASP A 37 -2.34 -7.47 -1.70
N ALA A 38 -2.77 -6.25 -1.98
CA ALA A 38 -2.39 -5.54 -3.20
C ALA A 38 -0.91 -5.14 -3.16
N LEU A 39 -0.41 -4.69 -2.01
CA LEU A 39 0.99 -4.35 -1.80
C LEU A 39 1.90 -5.57 -1.96
N GLN A 40 1.50 -6.73 -1.41
CA GLN A 40 2.24 -7.98 -1.57
C GLN A 40 2.35 -8.42 -3.03
N ARG A 41 1.30 -8.19 -3.84
CA ARG A 41 1.35 -8.46 -5.29
C ARG A 41 2.36 -7.56 -6.00
N ILE A 42 2.47 -6.29 -5.60
CA ILE A 42 3.47 -5.36 -6.14
C ILE A 42 4.87 -5.83 -5.80
N VAL A 43 5.13 -6.17 -4.53
CA VAL A 43 6.44 -6.71 -4.08
C VAL A 43 6.80 -7.98 -4.84
N ARG A 44 5.84 -8.89 -5.04
CA ARG A 44 6.05 -10.12 -5.79
C ARG A 44 6.46 -9.84 -7.24
N ALA A 45 5.73 -8.95 -7.93
CA ALA A 45 6.04 -8.58 -9.31
C ALA A 45 7.44 -7.95 -9.44
N ILE A 46 7.85 -7.14 -8.46
CA ILE A 46 9.20 -6.57 -8.41
C ILE A 46 10.24 -7.68 -8.28
N ARG A 47 10.06 -8.63 -7.34
CA ARG A 47 10.98 -9.77 -7.17
C ARG A 47 11.10 -10.60 -8.44
N GLU A 48 9.97 -10.96 -9.06
CA GLU A 48 9.95 -11.74 -10.31
C GLU A 48 10.66 -10.99 -11.44
N THR A 49 10.53 -9.67 -11.50
CA THR A 49 11.24 -8.83 -12.48
C THR A 49 12.75 -8.86 -12.23
N LEU A 50 13.19 -8.70 -10.99
CA LEU A 50 14.62 -8.76 -10.62
C LEU A 50 15.23 -10.14 -10.85
N GLU A 51 14.49 -11.22 -10.60
CA GLU A 51 14.92 -12.60 -10.86
C GLU A 51 15.19 -12.85 -12.35
N ASN A 52 14.48 -12.15 -13.25
CA ASN A 52 14.66 -12.24 -14.69
C ASN A 52 15.59 -11.16 -15.28
N THR A 53 16.12 -10.26 -14.44
CA THR A 53 16.97 -9.15 -14.88
C THR A 53 18.44 -9.59 -14.93
N PRO A 54 19.19 -9.29 -16.02
CA PRO A 54 20.61 -9.60 -16.11
C PRO A 54 21.42 -9.09 -14.91
N PRO A 55 22.44 -9.83 -14.44
CA PRO A 55 23.20 -9.48 -13.24
C PRO A 55 23.77 -8.06 -13.24
N GLU A 56 24.23 -7.59 -14.40
CA GLU A 56 24.84 -6.27 -14.57
C GLU A 56 23.84 -5.14 -14.31
N LEU A 57 22.56 -5.34 -14.66
CA LEU A 57 21.49 -4.37 -14.44
C LEU A 57 20.92 -4.48 -13.02
N SER A 58 20.84 -5.69 -12.48
CA SER A 58 20.43 -5.92 -11.09
C SER A 58 21.41 -5.30 -10.09
N ALA A 59 22.71 -5.34 -10.38
CA ALA A 59 23.73 -4.65 -9.60
C ALA A 59 23.55 -3.13 -9.62
N ASP A 60 23.24 -2.55 -10.79
CA ASP A 60 22.98 -1.10 -10.91
C ASP A 60 21.72 -0.68 -10.14
N ILE A 61 20.66 -1.50 -10.15
CA ILE A 61 19.45 -1.27 -9.35
C ILE A 61 19.75 -1.37 -7.84
N PHE A 62 20.60 -2.30 -7.42
CA PHE A 62 21.00 -2.42 -6.02
C PHE A 62 21.77 -1.18 -5.53
N GLU A 63 22.66 -0.63 -6.37
CA GLU A 63 23.45 0.56 -6.03
C GLU A 63 22.64 1.86 -6.06
N ARG A 64 21.73 2.02 -7.02
CA ARG A 64 20.97 3.27 -7.22
C ARG A 64 19.59 3.27 -6.59
N GLY A 65 19.08 2.09 -6.24
CA GLY A 65 17.70 1.90 -5.82
C GLY A 65 16.69 1.92 -6.97
N MET A 66 15.42 1.92 -6.60
CA MET A 66 14.29 1.98 -7.53
C MET A 66 13.49 3.26 -7.33
N VAL A 67 12.94 3.79 -8.41
CA VAL A 67 12.01 4.92 -8.36
C VAL A 67 10.59 4.39 -8.48
N ILE A 68 9.74 4.73 -7.52
CA ILE A 68 8.30 4.42 -7.58
C ILE A 68 7.58 5.66 -8.12
N ALA A 69 6.76 5.46 -9.14
CA ALA A 69 6.01 6.52 -9.80
C ALA A 69 4.50 6.24 -9.81
N GLY A 70 3.72 7.29 -10.10
CA GLY A 70 2.25 7.23 -10.13
C GLY A 70 1.59 7.43 -8.77
N GLY A 71 0.26 7.34 -8.73
CA GLY A 71 -0.52 7.65 -7.52
C GLY A 71 -0.23 6.74 -6.32
N GLY A 72 0.19 5.50 -6.55
CA GLY A 72 0.56 4.55 -5.49
C GLY A 72 1.81 4.95 -4.71
N ALA A 73 2.69 5.76 -5.30
CA ALA A 73 3.87 6.30 -4.62
C ALA A 73 3.52 7.27 -3.47
N LEU A 74 2.28 7.76 -3.42
CA LEU A 74 1.78 8.68 -2.39
C LEU A 74 1.25 7.93 -1.15
N LEU A 75 1.27 6.60 -1.14
CA LEU A 75 0.96 5.83 0.05
C LEU A 75 1.95 6.19 1.16
N ARG A 76 1.41 6.52 2.33
CA ARG A 76 2.23 6.88 3.50
C ARG A 76 3.17 5.72 3.85
N GLU A 77 4.42 6.05 4.13
CA GLU A 77 5.47 5.08 4.54
C GLU A 77 5.72 3.97 3.52
N TRP A 78 5.33 4.16 2.25
CA TRP A 78 5.58 3.17 1.21
C TRP A 78 7.05 3.17 0.71
N ILE A 79 7.68 4.35 0.66
CA ILE A 79 9.05 4.54 0.12
C ILE A 79 10.07 4.79 1.24
N ASP A 80 9.64 5.43 2.33
CA ASP A 80 10.50 5.91 3.42
C ASP A 80 10.35 5.10 4.72
N GLY A 81 9.73 3.92 4.66
CA GLY A 81 9.48 3.02 5.81
C GLY A 81 10.60 2.02 6.08
#